data_AF-A0A845ZME7-F1
#
_entry.id   AF-A0A845ZME7-F1
#
_cell.length_a   1.000
_cell.length_b   1.000
_cell.length_c   1.000
_cell.angle_alpha   90.00
_cell.angle_beta   90.00
_cell.angle_gamma   90.00
#
_symmetry.space_group_name_H-M   'P 1'
#
loop_
_entity.id
_entity.type
_entity.pdbx_description
1 polymer ?
#
loop_
_entity_poly.entity_id
_entity_poly.type
_entity_poly.pdbx_seq_one_letter_code
_entity_poly.pdbx_strand_id
1 'polypeptide(L)'
;MAVLLLVNIDLEEWFAQLTAELKKRKAGLDLRIWPESGKLDEIEIVLAWWPPLGVMQKLPNLKLIISLGASVDRILVDPDL
;
A
#
# COMPACT_ATOMS: atom_id res chain seq x y z
N MET A 1 1.76 13.68 -2.09
CA MET A 1 1.83 12.37 -2.75
C MET A 1 2.70 11.39 -1.99
N ALA A 2 2.09 10.65 -1.08
CA ALA A 2 2.69 9.49 -0.42
C ALA A 2 2.13 8.18 -1.00
N VAL A 3 2.95 7.12 -0.92
CA VAL A 3 2.61 5.76 -1.29
C VAL A 3 2.51 4.93 -0.02
N LEU A 4 1.38 4.26 0.17
CA LEU A 4 1.15 3.38 1.29
C LEU A 4 1.29 1.92 0.85
N LEU A 5 2.18 1.18 1.49
CA LEU A 5 2.22 -0.28 1.43
C LEU A 5 1.17 -0.83 2.41
N LEU A 6 0.18 -1.53 1.88
CA LEU A 6 -0.99 -2.01 2.64
C LEU A 6 -1.08 -3.54 2.57
N VAL A 7 -0.69 -4.19 3.67
CA VAL A 7 -0.54 -5.65 3.76
C VAL A 7 -0.95 -6.13 5.15
N ASN A 8 -1.56 -7.32 5.23
CA ASN A 8 -1.99 -7.96 6.47
C ASN A 8 -1.32 -9.34 6.71
N ILE A 9 -0.14 -9.59 6.14
CA ILE A 9 0.59 -10.84 6.31
C ILE A 9 2.08 -10.59 6.56
N ASP A 10 2.71 -11.52 7.26
CA ASP A 10 4.13 -11.47 7.57
C ASP A 10 4.97 -11.89 6.35
N LEU A 11 5.63 -10.91 5.72
CA LEU A 11 6.59 -11.10 4.62
C LEU A 11 7.81 -10.19 4.79
N GLU A 12 8.38 -10.12 6.00
CA GLU A 12 9.46 -9.19 6.35
C GLU A 12 10.59 -9.12 5.31
N GLU A 13 11.08 -10.28 4.85
CA GLU A 13 12.24 -10.32 3.94
C GLU A 13 11.92 -9.77 2.54
N TRP A 14 10.78 -10.17 1.97
CA TRP A 14 10.37 -9.69 0.65
C TRP A 14 10.05 -8.19 0.68
N PHE A 15 9.42 -7.70 1.75
CA PHE A 15 9.13 -6.27 1.91
C PHE A 15 10.38 -5.42 2.08
N ALA A 16 11.37 -5.91 2.83
CA ALA A 16 12.65 -5.24 2.97
C ALA A 16 13.33 -5.06 1.60
N GLN A 17 13.32 -6.11 0.77
CA GLN A 17 13.88 -6.07 -0.58
C GLN A 17 13.10 -5.11 -1.50
N LEU A 18 11.76 -5.20 -1.53
CA LEU A 18 10.91 -4.30 -2.33
C LEU A 18 11.14 -2.83 -1.94
N THR A 19 11.13 -2.55 -0.64
CA THR A 19 11.35 -1.19 -0.12
C THR A 19 12.74 -0.66 -0.48
N ALA A 20 13.78 -1.49 -0.35
CA ALA A 20 15.13 -1.12 -0.72
C ALA A 20 15.24 -0.78 -2.22
N GLU A 21 14.66 -1.60 -3.10
CA GLU A 21 14.69 -1.37 -4.55
C GLU A 21 13.87 -0.14 -4.96
N LEU A 22 12.70 0.10 -4.35
CA LEU A 22 11.92 1.31 -4.59
C LEU A 22 12.69 2.57 -4.20
N LYS A 23 13.35 2.56 -3.03
CA LYS A 23 14.18 3.68 -2.57
C LYS A 23 15.40 3.91 -3.48
N LYS A 24 16.04 2.84 -3.98
CA LYS A 24 17.15 2.96 -4.95
C LYS A 24 16.69 3.62 -6.25
N ARG A 25 15.53 3.22 -6.78
CA ARG A 25 15.00 3.75 -8.05
C ARG A 25 14.41 5.15 -7.92
N LYS A 26 13.88 5.50 -6.74
CA LYS A 26 13.29 6.81 -6.45
C LYS A 26 13.54 7.19 -4.99
N ALA A 27 14.69 7.81 -4.73
CA ALA A 27 15.12 8.17 -3.37
C ALA A 27 14.16 9.12 -2.64
N GLY A 28 13.43 9.98 -3.38
CA GLY A 28 12.42 10.88 -2.82
C GLY A 28 11.02 10.29 -2.72
N LEU A 29 10.85 8.97 -2.87
CA LEU A 29 9.55 8.33 -2.69
C LEU A 29 9.18 8.32 -1.21
N ASP A 30 8.12 9.05 -0.85
CA ASP A 30 7.48 8.96 0.46
C ASP A 30 6.70 7.63 0.53
N LEU A 31 7.42 6.57 0.92
CA LEU A 31 6.88 5.23 1.11
C LEU A 31 6.60 5.00 2.59
N ARG A 32 5.35 4.69 2.90
CA ARG A 32 4.84 4.43 4.24
C ARG A 32 4.29 3.02 4.32
N ILE A 33 4.24 2.44 5.52
CA ILE A 33 3.77 1.08 5.75
C ILE A 33 2.60 1.17 6.72
N TRP A 34 1.51 0.46 6.45
CA TRP A 34 0.39 0.36 7.37
C TRP A 34 0.79 -0.49 8.60
N PRO A 35 0.44 -0.09 9.84
CA PRO A 35 -0.46 1.02 10.21
C PRO A 35 0.20 2.41 10.32
N GLU A 36 1.52 2.54 10.22
CA GLU A 36 2.29 3.80 10.29
C GLU A 36 2.14 4.68 9.02
N SER A 37 0.90 4.96 8.62
CA SER A 37 0.53 5.72 7.43
C SER A 37 0.71 7.24 7.53
N GLY A 38 0.87 7.79 8.74
CA GLY A 38 0.87 9.23 8.97
C GLY A 38 -0.51 9.83 8.69
N LYS A 39 -0.56 10.98 8.01
CA LYS A 39 -1.85 11.58 7.62
C LYS A 39 -2.44 10.86 6.42
N LEU A 40 -3.69 10.43 6.54
CA LEU A 40 -4.39 9.64 5.53
C LEU A 40 -4.71 10.44 4.25
N ASP A 41 -4.85 11.75 4.36
CA ASP A 41 -5.09 12.66 3.23
C ASP A 41 -3.84 12.89 2.36
N GLU A 42 -2.64 12.56 2.84
CA GLU A 42 -1.40 12.64 2.07
C GLU A 42 -1.18 11.40 1.18
N ILE A 43 -1.89 10.31 1.45
CA ILE A 43 -1.80 9.04 0.71
C ILE A 43 -2.59 9.17 -0.60
N GLU A 44 -1.89 8.98 -1.72
CA GLU A 44 -2.50 9.03 -3.05
C GLU A 44 -2.40 7.70 -3.81
N ILE A 45 -1.50 6.82 -3.39
CA ILE A 45 -1.25 5.51 -4.03
C ILE A 45 -1.16 4.43 -2.96
N VAL A 46 -1.78 3.28 -3.22
CA VAL A 46 -1.64 2.08 -2.39
C VAL A 46 -0.95 0.97 -3.18
N LEU A 47 0.08 0.36 -2.59
CA LEU A 47 0.62 -0.94 -3.01
C LEU A 47 -0.04 -2.00 -2.14
N ALA A 48 -0.87 -2.86 -2.73
CA ALA A 48 -1.72 -3.79 -1.99
C ALA A 48 -1.25 -5.25 -2.18
N TRP A 49 -1.13 -5.97 -1.06
CA TRP A 49 -0.99 -7.42 -1.03
C TRP A 49 -1.75 -7.98 0.17
N TRP A 50 -2.87 -8.68 -0.05
CA TRP A 50 -3.76 -9.11 1.04
C TRP A 50 -4.02 -7.97 2.07
N PRO A 51 -4.54 -6.82 1.61
CA PRO A 51 -4.73 -5.67 2.48
C PRO A 51 -5.78 -5.96 3.57
N PRO A 52 -5.69 -5.34 4.76
CA PRO A 52 -6.80 -5.30 5.70
C PRO A 52 -7.99 -4.56 5.09
N LEU A 53 -9.20 -5.06 5.35
CA LEU A 53 -10.46 -4.48 4.85
C LEU A 53 -10.74 -3.13 5.51
N GLY A 54 -11.44 -2.25 4.80
CA GLY A 54 -11.92 -0.98 5.36
C GLY A 54 -10.85 0.10 5.49
N VAL A 55 -9.60 -0.15 5.07
CA VAL A 55 -8.51 0.84 5.18
C VAL A 55 -8.51 1.80 3.99
N MET A 56 -8.75 1.32 2.77
CA MET A 56 -8.65 2.16 1.57
C MET A 56 -9.73 3.26 1.53
N GLN A 57 -10.91 2.99 2.12
CA GLN A 57 -12.02 3.93 2.24
C GLN A 57 -11.70 5.11 3.17
N LYS A 58 -10.69 4.96 4.03
CA LYS A 58 -10.20 6.01 4.93
C LYS A 58 -9.20 6.95 4.26
N LEU A 59 -8.83 6.69 3.00
CA LEU A 59 -7.83 7.45 2.24
C LEU A 59 -8.55 8.40 1.26
N PRO A 60 -8.93 9.63 1.68
CA PRO A 60 -9.84 10.48 0.90
C PRO A 60 -9.25 10.97 -0.43
N ASN A 61 -7.93 10.92 -0.58
CA ASN A 61 -7.20 11.36 -1.77
C ASN A 61 -6.59 10.18 -2.56
N LEU A 62 -7.04 8.95 -2.31
CA LEU A 62 -6.57 7.77 -3.03
C LEU A 62 -6.90 7.86 -4.52
N LYS A 63 -5.88 7.74 -5.36
CA LYS A 63 -6.00 7.86 -6.83
C LYS A 63 -5.64 6.56 -7.56
N LEU A 64 -4.83 5.71 -6.94
CA LEU A 64 -4.32 4.49 -7.58
C LEU A 64 -4.11 3.37 -6.57
N ILE A 65 -4.59 2.17 -6.92
CA ILE A 65 -4.29 0.93 -6.22
C ILE A 65 -3.48 0.05 -7.18
N ILE A 66 -2.32 -0.41 -6.73
CA ILE A 66 -1.47 -1.34 -7.46
C ILE A 66 -1.49 -2.68 -6.71
N SER A 67 -2.06 -3.71 -7.33
CA SER A 67 -1.92 -5.07 -6.82
C SER A 67 -0.48 -5.52 -7.00
N LEU A 68 0.13 -6.01 -5.92
CA LEU A 68 1.44 -6.68 -5.98
C LEU A 68 1.30 -8.16 -6.39
N GLY A 69 0.07 -8.67 -6.52
CA GLY A 69 -0.25 -10.03 -6.95
C GLY A 69 -0.71 -10.12 -8.40
N ALA A 70 -0.74 -11.35 -8.91
CA ALA A 70 -1.20 -11.64 -10.27
C ALA A 70 -2.71 -11.52 -10.45
N SER A 71 -3.47 -11.55 -9.35
CA SER A 71 -4.92 -11.34 -9.30
C SER A 71 -5.26 -10.16 -8.37
N VAL A 72 -6.50 -9.71 -8.42
CA VAL A 72 -7.08 -8.65 -7.56
C VAL A 72 -8.14 -9.18 -6.60
N ASP A 73 -8.43 -10.49 -6.59
CA ASP A 73 -9.53 -11.07 -5.79
C ASP A 73 -9.47 -10.70 -4.31
N ARG A 74 -8.26 -10.59 -3.76
CA ARG A 74 -8.01 -10.29 -2.34
C ARG A 74 -8.16 -8.81 -2.00
N ILE A 75 -8.16 -7.96 -3.01
CA ILE A 75 -8.47 -6.53 -2.89
C ILE A 75 -9.98 -6.35 -3.03
N LEU A 76 -10.59 -6.97 -4.04
CA LEU A 76 -12.03 -6.87 -4.35
C LEU A 76 -12.95 -7.61 -3.36
N VAL A 77 -12.40 -8.33 -2.38
CA VAL A 77 -13.18 -8.92 -1.28
C VAL A 77 -13.66 -7.88 -0.28
N ASP A 78 -13.06 -6.68 -0.29
CA ASP A 78 -13.53 -5.55 0.50
C ASP A 78 -14.84 -5.01 -0.11
N PRO A 79 -15.98 -5.14 0.58
CA PRO A 79 -17.29 -4.82 0.02
C PRO A 79 -17.48 -3.31 -0.22
N ASP A 80 -16.70 -2.48 0.44
CA ASP A 80 -16.84 -1.02 0.43
C ASP A 80 -15.78 -0.34 -0.44
N LEU A 81 -15.06 -1.09 -1.30
CA LEU A 81 -13.98 -0.58 -2.14
C LEU A 81 -14.46 0.15 -3.40
#